data_AF-A0A8J4VHG5-F1
#
_entry.id   AF-A0A8J4VHG5-F1
#
_cell.length_a   1.000
_cell.length_b   1.000
_cell.length_c   1.000
_cell.angle_alpha   90.00
_cell.angle_beta   90.00
_cell.angle_gamma   90.00
#
_symmetry.space_group_name_H-M   'P 1'
#
loop_
_entity.id
_entity.type
_entity.pdbx_description
1 polymer ?
#
loop_
_entity_poly.entity_id
_entity_poly.type
_entity_poly.pdbx_seq_one_letter_code
_entity_poly.pdbx_strand_id
1 'polypeptide(L)' 'MNDTCNENRNGSLKIQECLISILGIGIACSIEYPRERMNISAVVVELHSIRQILLRTCIRQDSTKSKEDIDTSIS' A
#
# COMPACT_ATOMS: atom_id res chain seq x y z
N MET A 1 -16.28 7.77 -11.93
CA MET A 1 -15.14 7.29 -11.12
C MET A 1 -15.55 5.99 -10.48
N ASN A 2 -15.19 4.86 -11.08
CA ASN A 2 -15.34 3.54 -10.46
C ASN A 2 -14.00 2.82 -10.54
N ASP A 3 -13.16 3.02 -9.53
CA ASP A 3 -11.93 2.25 -9.37
C ASP A 3 -12.30 0.85 -8.84
N THR A 4 -12.81 -0.01 -9.72
CA THR A 4 -13.16 -1.39 -9.35
C THR A 4 -11.93 -2.28 -9.51
N CYS A 5 -11.24 -2.58 -8.41
CA CYS A 5 -10.21 -3.63 -8.39
C CYS A 5 -10.88 -5.01 -8.41
N ASN A 6 -10.70 -5.73 -9.52
CA ASN A 6 -11.17 -7.08 -9.80
C ASN A 6 -10.98 -8.08 -8.63
N GLU A 7 -12.01 -8.89 -8.41
CA GLU A 7 -12.24 -9.83 -7.32
C GLU A 7 -11.23 -10.99 -7.31
N ASN A 8 -10.16 -10.84 -6.54
CA ASN A 8 -9.58 -11.95 -5.81
C ASN A 8 -9.97 -11.72 -4.35
N ARG A 9 -10.67 -12.65 -3.69
CA ARG A 9 -11.20 -12.45 -2.33
C ARG A 9 -10.12 -11.95 -1.35
N ASN A 10 -8.88 -12.38 -1.54
CA ASN A 10 -7.71 -11.92 -0.78
C ASN A 10 -7.34 -10.44 -1.00
N GLY A 11 -7.54 -9.89 -2.20
CA GLY A 11 -7.22 -8.49 -2.49
C GLY A 11 -8.19 -7.53 -1.80
N SER A 12 -9.48 -7.86 -1.83
CA SER A 12 -10.52 -7.10 -1.13
C SER A 12 -10.30 -7.07 0.39
N LEU A 13 -9.99 -8.22 1.00
CA LEU A 13 -9.68 -8.30 2.43
C LEU A 13 -8.47 -7.44 2.83
N LYS A 14 -7.37 -7.49 2.07
CA LYS A 14 -6.18 -6.67 2.33
C LYS A 14 -6.46 -5.18 2.21
N ILE A 15 -7.29 -4.76 1.25
CA ILE A 15 -7.71 -3.36 1.12
C ILE A 15 -8.52 -2.94 2.35
N GLN A 16 -9.47 -3.77 2.79
CA GLN A 16 -10.25 -3.49 4.00
C GLN A 16 -9.37 -3.36 5.25
N GLU A 17 -8.39 -4.26 5.44
CA GLU A 17 -7.41 -4.18 6.54
C GLU A 17 -6.59 -2.88 6.48
N CYS A 18 -6.17 -2.46 5.28
CA CYS A 18 -5.47 -1.20 5.08
C CYS A 18 -6.35 0.00 5.47
N LEU A 19 -7.64 -0.01 5.08
CA LEU A 19 -8.56 1.07 5.42
C LEU A 19 -8.80 1.19 6.94
N ILE A 20 -8.96 0.05 7.62
CA ILE A 20 -9.09 0.01 9.09
C ILE A 20 -7.83 0.61 9.74
N SER A 21 -6.65 0.23 9.25
CA SER A 21 -5.37 0.74 9.76
C SER A 21 -5.20 2.24 9.52
N ILE A 22 -5.55 2.73 8.32
CA ILE A 22 -5.52 4.17 7.99
C ILE A 22 -6.44 4.96 8.93
N LEU A 23 -7.65 4.46 9.19
CA LEU A 23 -8.58 5.10 10.11
C LEU A 23 -8.01 5.15 11.54
N GLY A 24 -7.42 4.06 12.02
CA GLY A 24 -6.76 4.01 13.33
C GLY A 24 -5.62 5.03 13.45
N ILE A 25 -4.78 5.16 12.42
CA ILE A 25 -3.74 6.19 12.35
C ILE A 25 -4.35 7.59 12.38
N GLY A 26 -5.42 7.82 11.60
CA GLY A 26 -6.12 9.11 11.58
C GLY A 26 -6.67 9.51 12.94
N ILE A 27 -7.26 8.56 13.68
CA ILE A 27 -7.72 8.75 15.06
C ILE A 27 -6.54 9.08 15.97
N ALA A 28 -5.45 8.30 15.92
CA ALA A 28 -4.27 8.50 16.77
C ALA A 28 -3.55 9.84 16.50
N CYS A 29 -3.61 10.34 15.26
CA CYS A 29 -3.10 11.67 14.89
C CYS A 29 -4.04 12.81 15.33
N SER A 30 -5.32 12.53 15.51
CA SER A 30 -6.36 13.52 15.85
C SER A 30 -6.69 13.57 17.34
N ILE A 31 -5.90 12.89 18.19
CA ILE A 31 -6.04 13.01 19.64
C ILE A 31 -5.82 14.47 20.06
N GLU A 32 -6.73 15.01 20.89
CA GLU A 32 -6.72 16.40 21.33
C GLU A 32 -5.34 16.82 21.86
N TYR A 33 -4.80 16.02 22.77
CA TYR A 33 -3.53 16.28 23.44
C TYR A 33 -2.32 15.87 22.58
N PRO A 34 -1.43 16.81 22.20
CA PRO A 34 -0.29 16.51 21.34
C PRO A 34 0.67 15.45 21.89
N ARG A 35 0.77 15.32 23.22
CA ARG A 35 1.64 14.34 23.89
C ARG A 35 1.12 12.90 23.79
N GLU A 36 -0.18 12.74 23.54
CA GLU A 36 -0.83 11.44 23.40
C GLU A 36 -0.96 10.99 21.94
N ARG A 37 -0.72 11.91 20.99
CA ARG A 37 -0.71 11.58 19.57
C ARG A 37 0.41 10.60 19.26
N MET A 38 0.17 9.75 18.28
CA MET A 38 1.18 8.86 17.73
C MET A 38 2.40 9.67 17.25
N ASN A 39 3.61 9.16 17.51
CA ASN A 39 4.83 9.80 17.02
C ASN A 39 4.81 9.84 15.49
N ILE A 40 5.11 11.01 14.91
CA ILE A 40 5.10 11.21 13.46
C ILE A 40 6.03 10.23 12.71
N SER A 41 7.17 9.85 13.29
CA SER A 41 8.06 8.86 12.67
C SER A 41 7.39 7.49 12.57
N ALA A 42 6.64 7.08 13.60
CA ALA A 42 5.85 5.86 13.58
C ALA A 42 4.72 5.94 12.55
N VAL A 43 4.03 7.09 12.45
CA VAL A 43 3.00 7.33 11.43
C VAL A 43 3.58 7.14 10.02
N VAL A 44 4.76 7.70 9.74
CA VAL A 44 5.40 7.54 8.42
C VAL A 44 5.73 6.08 8.13
N VAL A 45 6.24 5.33 9.11
CA VAL A 45 6.55 3.90 8.95
C VAL A 45 5.30 3.08 8.65
N GLU A 46 4.20 3.30 9.38
CA GLU A 46 2.93 2.61 9.16
C GLU A 46 2.33 2.95 7.80
N LEU A 47 2.25 4.23 7.45
CA LEU A 47 1.73 4.67 6.16
C LEU A 47 2.56 4.14 4.98
N HIS A 48 3.89 4.08 5.13
CA HIS A 48 4.74 3.48 4.11
C HIS A 48 4.43 1.98 3.95
N SER A 49 4.24 1.26 5.05
CA SER A 49 3.87 -0.17 5.02
C SER A 49 2.53 -0.40 4.33
N ILE A 50 1.51 0.40 4.66
CA ILE A 50 0.19 0.37 4.02
C ILE A 50 0.30 0.66 2.52
N ARG A 51 1.09 1.66 2.12
CA ARG A 51 1.35 1.97 0.71
C ARG A 51 1.94 0.76 -0.02
N GLN A 52 2.89 0.04 0.58
CA GLN A 52 3.46 -1.15 -0.05
C GLN A 52 2.43 -2.28 -0.21
N ILE A 53 1.54 -2.48 0.76
CA ILE A 53 0.46 -3.48 0.67
C ILE A 53 -0.52 -3.12 -0.44
N LEU A 54 -0.96 -1.86 -0.49
CA LEU A 54 -1.85 -1.38 -1.53
C LEU A 54 -1.21 -1.48 -2.90
N LEU A 55 0.04 -1.04 -3.10
CA LEU A 55 0.74 -1.18 -4.38
C LEU A 55 0.86 -2.66 -4.80
N ARG A 56 1.17 -3.58 -3.88
CA ARG A 56 1.22 -5.02 -4.18
C ARG A 56 -0.15 -5.61 -4.50
N THR A 57 -1.23 -5.01 -4.02
CA THR A 57 -2.61 -5.50 -4.23
C THR A 57 -3.25 -4.88 -5.47
N CYS A 58 -2.87 -3.66 -5.84
CA CYS A 58 -3.40 -2.91 -6.98
C CYS A 58 -2.65 -3.19 -8.30
N ILE A 59 -1.44 -3.77 -8.27
CA ILE A 59 -0.74 -4.17 -9.51
C ILE A 59 -1.38 -5.46 -10.05
N ARG A 60 -2.44 -5.30 -10.83
CA ARG A 60 -2.55 -6.09 -12.06
C ARG A 60 -1.54 -5.48 -13.03
N GLN A 61 -0.51 -6.27 -13.38
CA GLN A 61 0.46 -6.07 -14.46
C GLN A 61 0.27 -4.77 -15.27
N ASP A 62 1.04 -3.73 -14.95
CA ASP A 62 1.48 -2.82 -16.01
C ASP A 62 2.98 -3.00 -16.21
N SER A 63 3.31 -3.02 -17.48
CA SER A 63 4.52 -3.56 -18.06
C SER A 63 5.71 -2.66 -17.76
N THR A 64 6.42 -2.89 -16.66
CA THR A 64 7.78 -2.33 -16.47
C THR A 64 8.81 -3.43 -16.68
N LYS A 65 8.86 -3.94 -17.91
CA LYS A 65 10.04 -4.63 -18.45
C LYS A 65 10.98 -3.58 -19.05
N SER A 66 11.77 -2.91 -18.22
CA SER A 66 13.09 -2.41 -18.61
C SER A 66 14.07 -3.53 -18.29
N LYS A 67 14.52 -4.39 -19.24
CA LYS A 67 15.69 -4.17 -20.13
C LYS A 67 16.80 -3.48 -19.32
N GLU A 68 17.83 -4.18 -18.86
CA GLU A 68 18.97 -4.77 -19.57
C GLU A 68 19.45 -6.04 -18.79
N ASP A 69 20.01 -7.12 -19.32
CA ASP A 69 21.06 -7.23 -20.34
C ASP A 69 20.83 -8.41 -21.31
N ILE A 70 21.42 -8.21 -22.48
CA ILE A 70 21.64 -9.13 -23.59
C ILE A 70 22.25 -10.45 -23.09
N ASP A 71 21.58 -11.57 -23.36
CA ASP A 71 22.33 -12.67 -23.99
C ASP A 71 21.47 -13.34 -25.05
N THR A 72 22.03 -13.29 -26.25
CA THR A 72 21.49 -13.83 -27.49
C THR A 72 21.39 -15.34 -27.36
N SER A 73 20.17 -15.89 -27.45
CA SER A 73 20.00 -17.30 -27.76
C SER A 73 20.67 -17.60 -29.10
N ILE A 74 21.82 -18.26 -29.02
CA ILE A 74 22.30 -19.33 -29.91
C ILE A 74 22.01 -19.11 -31.41
N SER A 75 23.08 -18.82 -32.14
CA SER A 75 23.45 -19.61 -33.31
C SER A 75 24.89 -20.05 -33.17
#